data_AF-T0Z942-F1
#
_entry.id   AF-T0Z942-F1
#
_cell.length_a   1.000
_cell.length_b   1.000
_cell.length_c   1.000
_cell.angle_alpha   90.00
_cell.angle_beta   90.00
_cell.angle_gamma   90.00
#
_symmetry.space_group_name_H-M   'P 1'
#
loop_
_entity.id
_entity.type
_entity.pdbx_description
1 polymer ?
#
loop_
_entity_poly.entity_id
_entity_poly.type
_entity_poly.pdbx_seq_one_letter_code
_entity_poly.pdbx_strand_id
1 'polypeptide(L)'
;MAIYRFGVVDSTQRTARVLALDPSTIGDRVVALGQTGGRGQHQHEWASPLGGLYLSLIRRAPPVAAAVVPLALGVGLAELLERRWSVPARVRWPNDVVAGRPEDPSRKISGILVDGLEMNTPRARLVIGIGVNVAS
;
A
#
# COMPACT_ATOMS: atom_id res chain seq x y z
N MET A 1 -12.15 12.99 -8.18
CA MET A 1 -11.20 12.07 -7.52
C MET A 1 -10.63 12.76 -6.29
N ALA A 2 -11.19 12.44 -5.13
CA ALA A 2 -10.88 13.06 -3.86
C ALA A 2 -9.61 12.47 -3.21
N ILE A 3 -9.12 13.18 -2.19
CA ILE A 3 -8.08 12.74 -1.27
C ILE A 3 -8.60 12.96 0.15
N TYR A 4 -8.85 11.88 0.87
CA TYR A 4 -9.22 11.92 2.29
C TYR A 4 -7.94 11.88 3.12
N ARG A 5 -7.69 12.93 3.91
CA ARG A 5 -6.45 13.08 4.68
C ARG A 5 -6.74 13.01 6.18
N PHE A 6 -5.95 12.21 6.89
CA PHE A 6 -6.04 12.03 8.32
C PHE A 6 -4.67 12.27 8.98
N GLY A 7 -4.67 12.78 10.22
CA GLY A 7 -3.48 12.73 11.06
C GLY A 7 -3.23 11.27 11.48
N VAL A 8 -4.14 10.74 12.30
CA VAL A 8 -4.16 9.33 12.70
C VAL A 8 -5.54 8.74 12.39
N VAL A 9 -5.58 7.50 11.92
CA VAL A 9 -6.82 6.74 11.63
C VAL A 9 -6.67 5.31 12.13
N ASP A 10 -7.74 4.53 12.19
CA ASP A 10 -7.62 3.10 12.52
C ASP A 10 -6.84 2.34 11.45
N SER A 11 -7.23 2.48 10.18
CA SER A 11 -6.55 1.94 9.02
C SER A 11 -7.02 2.68 7.76
N THR A 12 -6.07 3.14 6.94
CA THR A 12 -6.38 3.68 5.62
C THR A 12 -7.06 2.64 4.75
N GLN A 13 -6.68 1.36 4.91
CA GLN A 13 -7.21 0.23 4.16
C GLN A 13 -8.68 -0.01 4.51
N ARG A 14 -9.02 -0.03 5.81
CA ARG A 14 -10.41 -0.22 6.24
C ARG A 14 -11.28 0.96 5.80
N THR A 15 -10.80 2.18 5.99
CA THR A 15 -11.48 3.40 5.53
C THR A 15 -11.76 3.34 4.03
N ALA A 16 -10.75 2.98 3.23
CA ALA A 16 -10.89 2.88 1.79
C ALA A 16 -11.82 1.73 1.36
N ARG A 17 -11.89 0.61 2.09
CA ARG A 17 -12.87 -0.47 1.82
C ARG A 17 -14.31 -0.02 2.04
N VAL A 18 -14.59 0.77 3.07
CA VAL A 18 -15.92 1.34 3.31
C VAL A 18 -16.29 2.30 2.18
N LEU A 19 -15.40 3.23 1.82
CA LEU A 19 -15.61 4.15 0.70
C LEU A 19 -15.83 3.39 -0.62
N ALA A 20 -15.03 2.35 -0.85
CA ALA A 20 -15.10 1.54 -2.06
C ALA A 20 -16.44 0.82 -2.24
N LEU A 21 -17.34 0.78 -1.24
CA LEU A 21 -18.71 0.27 -1.39
C LEU A 21 -19.53 1.16 -2.34
N ASP A 22 -19.28 2.47 -2.37
CA ASP A 22 -19.85 3.39 -3.34
C ASP A 22 -19.00 3.41 -4.62
N PRO A 23 -19.53 2.98 -5.79
CA PRO A 23 -18.82 3.02 -7.07
C PRO A 23 -18.38 4.43 -7.51
N SER A 24 -18.96 5.50 -6.98
CA SER A 24 -18.57 6.88 -7.30
C SER A 24 -17.17 7.22 -6.78
N THR A 25 -16.68 6.49 -5.77
CA THR A 25 -15.37 6.70 -5.14
C THR A 25 -14.21 6.04 -5.89
N ILE A 26 -14.47 5.36 -7.01
CA ILE A 26 -13.41 4.80 -7.85
C ILE A 26 -12.44 5.92 -8.24
N GLY A 27 -11.16 5.71 -7.95
CA GLY A 27 -10.11 6.69 -8.16
C GLY A 27 -9.69 7.39 -6.87
N ASP A 28 -10.58 7.51 -5.89
CA ASP A 28 -10.28 8.18 -4.63
C ASP A 28 -9.16 7.48 -3.86
N ARG A 29 -8.63 8.22 -2.87
CA ARG A 29 -7.53 7.74 -2.04
C ARG A 29 -7.63 8.25 -0.61
N VAL A 30 -7.17 7.42 0.32
CA VAL A 30 -7.11 7.70 1.75
C VAL A 30 -5.65 7.77 2.16
N VAL A 31 -5.25 8.82 2.88
CA VAL A 31 -3.88 9.03 3.35
C VAL A 31 -3.91 9.34 4.85
N ALA A 32 -2.98 8.74 5.60
CA ALA A 32 -2.77 9.05 7.01
C ALA A 32 -1.28 9.21 7.34
N LEU A 33 -0.98 10.00 8.37
CA LEU A 33 0.37 10.13 8.94
C LEU A 33 0.68 9.05 9.98
N GLY A 34 -0.33 8.36 10.50
CA GLY A 34 -0.23 7.24 11.45
C GLY A 34 -1.48 6.35 11.43
N GLN A 35 -1.35 5.10 11.87
CA GLN A 35 -2.48 4.18 12.04
C GLN A 35 -2.44 3.49 13.41
N THR A 36 -3.59 3.33 14.06
CA THR A 36 -3.70 2.58 15.33
C THR A 36 -4.01 1.10 15.14
N GLY A 37 -4.48 0.70 13.95
CA GLY A 37 -4.86 -0.66 13.59
C GLY A 37 -4.33 -1.08 12.23
N GLY A 38 -3.10 -0.68 11.89
CA GLY A 38 -2.43 -1.04 10.65
C GLY A 38 -2.32 -2.56 10.48
N ARG A 39 -2.64 -3.06 9.29
CA ARG A 39 -2.59 -4.50 8.95
C ARG A 39 -1.83 -4.72 7.65
N GLY A 40 -1.07 -5.81 7.62
CA GLY A 40 -0.47 -6.39 6.42
C GLY A 40 -1.26 -7.61 5.93
N GLN A 41 -0.63 -8.41 5.06
CA GLN A 41 -1.18 -9.68 4.61
C GLN A 41 -1.40 -10.65 5.78
N HIS A 42 -2.34 -11.58 5.63
CA HIS A 42 -2.68 -12.57 6.65
C HIS A 42 -3.02 -11.96 8.03
N GLN A 43 -3.53 -10.72 8.04
CA GLN A 43 -3.87 -9.98 9.26
C GLN A 43 -2.69 -9.67 10.19
N HIS A 44 -1.44 -9.86 9.73
CA HIS A 44 -0.27 -9.45 10.49
C HIS A 44 -0.33 -7.96 10.81
N GLU A 45 0.16 -7.58 11.98
CA GLU A 45 0.22 -6.18 12.36
C GLU A 45 1.21 -5.42 11.47
N TRP A 46 0.84 -4.21 11.07
CA TRP A 46 1.72 -3.27 10.39
C TRP A 46 1.92 -2.05 11.29
N ALA A 47 3.06 -2.02 11.99
CA ALA A 47 3.42 -0.89 12.84
C ALA A 47 3.36 0.41 12.03
N SER A 48 2.52 1.34 12.47
CA SER A 48 2.20 2.55 11.72
C SER A 48 2.33 3.83 12.58
N PRO A 49 3.52 4.12 13.14
CA PRO A 49 3.71 5.31 13.95
C PRO A 49 3.52 6.59 13.14
N LEU A 50 3.41 7.72 13.84
CA LEU A 50 3.44 9.02 13.18
C LEU A 50 4.75 9.20 12.40
N GLY A 51 4.65 9.74 11.18
CA GLY A 51 5.80 10.04 10.32
C GLY A 51 6.10 8.99 9.25
N GLY A 52 5.30 7.93 9.16
CA GLY A 52 5.24 7.09 7.96
C GLY A 52 4.31 7.66 6.89
N LEU A 53 4.29 7.01 5.72
CA LEU A 53 3.31 7.26 4.66
C LEU A 53 2.39 6.04 4.57
N TYR A 54 1.12 6.22 4.92
CA TYR A 54 0.08 5.20 4.81
C TYR A 54 -0.97 5.66 3.81
N LEU A 55 -1.12 4.92 2.72
CA LEU A 55 -1.96 5.27 1.58
C LEU A 55 -2.81 4.07 1.18
N SER A 56 -4.09 4.28 0.90
CA SER A 56 -4.94 3.29 0.25
C SER A 56 -5.64 3.89 -0.97
N LEU A 57 -5.57 3.20 -2.11
CA LEU A 57 -6.16 3.60 -3.39
C LEU A 57 -7.36 2.73 -3.73
N ILE A 58 -8.43 3.31 -4.28
CA ILE A 58 -9.60 2.57 -4.76
C ILE A 58 -9.54 2.51 -6.29
N ARG A 59 -9.47 1.32 -6.89
CA ARG A 59 -9.35 1.15 -8.35
C ARG A 59 -10.27 0.07 -8.87
N ARG A 60 -10.66 0.20 -10.14
CA ARG A 60 -11.30 -0.89 -10.90
C ARG A 60 -10.23 -1.65 -11.66
N ALA A 61 -10.23 -2.96 -11.54
CA ALA A 61 -9.28 -3.83 -12.24
C ALA A 61 -9.87 -5.24 -12.40
N PRO A 62 -9.42 -6.02 -13.40
CA PRO A 62 -9.78 -7.44 -13.46
C PRO A 62 -9.20 -8.18 -12.24
N PRO A 63 -9.86 -9.24 -11.74
CA PRO A 63 -9.42 -9.99 -10.56
C PRO A 63 -7.95 -10.45 -10.62
N VAL A 64 -7.48 -10.85 -11.80
CA VAL A 64 -6.09 -11.28 -12.04
C VAL A 64 -5.06 -10.20 -11.69
N ALA A 65 -5.42 -8.92 -11.77
CA ALA A 65 -4.52 -7.82 -11.44
C ALA A 65 -4.14 -7.82 -9.95
N ALA A 66 -4.97 -8.36 -9.05
CA ALA A 66 -4.69 -8.37 -7.62
C ALA A 66 -3.37 -9.10 -7.26
N ALA A 67 -2.97 -10.08 -8.06
CA ALA A 67 -1.71 -10.81 -7.88
C ALA A 67 -0.47 -10.05 -8.39
N VAL A 68 -0.64 -9.18 -9.39
CA VAL A 68 0.48 -8.51 -10.08
C VAL A 68 0.70 -7.08 -9.55
N VAL A 69 -0.36 -6.41 -9.11
CA VAL A 69 -0.31 -5.03 -8.59
C VAL A 69 0.72 -4.85 -7.46
N PRO A 70 0.85 -5.75 -6.47
CA PRO A 70 1.87 -5.60 -5.43
C PRO A 70 3.29 -5.59 -5.99
N LEU A 71 3.59 -6.46 -6.96
CA LEU A 71 4.90 -6.51 -7.60
C LEU A 71 5.16 -5.25 -8.43
N ALA A 72 4.20 -4.84 -9.26
CA ALA A 72 4.34 -3.66 -10.11
C ALA A 72 4.56 -2.39 -9.28
N LEU A 73 3.79 -2.21 -8.20
CA LEU A 73 3.98 -1.09 -7.28
C LEU A 73 5.28 -1.19 -6.48
N GLY A 74 5.69 -2.39 -6.10
CA GLY A 74 6.97 -2.63 -5.43
C GLY A 74 8.15 -2.22 -6.31
N VAL A 75 8.13 -2.61 -7.58
CA VAL A 75 9.16 -2.22 -8.56
C VAL A 75 9.17 -0.72 -8.75
N GLY A 76 8.01 -0.11 -9.01
CA GLY A 76 7.91 1.35 -9.17
C GLY A 76 8.40 2.12 -7.95
N LEU A 77 8.09 1.64 -6.74
CA LEU A 77 8.57 2.25 -5.50
C LEU A 77 10.09 2.08 -5.35
N ALA A 78 10.63 0.88 -5.59
CA ALA A 78 12.07 0.64 -5.51
C ALA A 78 12.85 1.52 -6.50
N GLU A 79 12.39 1.60 -7.75
CA GLU A 79 12.99 2.46 -8.77
C GLU A 79 12.90 3.95 -8.42
N LEU A 80 11.76 4.41 -7.88
CA LEU A 80 11.61 5.78 -7.42
C LEU A 80 12.59 6.10 -6.30
N LEU A 81 12.71 5.18 -5.33
CA LEU A 81 13.60 5.34 -4.17
C LEU A 81 15.07 5.44 -4.58
N GLU A 82 15.50 4.57 -5.50
CA GLU A 82 16.85 4.58 -6.05
C GLU A 82 17.11 5.87 -6.85
N ARG A 83 16.24 6.23 -7.79
CA ARG A 83 16.44 7.40 -8.67
C ARG A 83 16.43 8.72 -7.93
N ARG A 84 15.57 8.87 -6.91
CA ARG A 84 15.32 10.17 -6.27
C ARG A 84 16.16 10.40 -5.02
N TRP A 85 16.54 9.33 -4.33
CA TRP A 85 17.25 9.39 -3.04
C TRP A 85 18.42 8.41 -2.92
N SER A 86 18.78 7.66 -3.97
CA SER A 86 19.89 6.68 -3.96
C SER A 86 19.76 5.64 -2.85
N VAL A 87 18.51 5.26 -2.54
CA VAL A 87 18.23 4.18 -1.59
C VAL A 87 18.22 2.85 -2.35
N PRO A 88 19.15 1.91 -2.07
CA PRO A 88 19.27 0.63 -2.76
C PRO A 88 18.12 -0.30 -2.38
N ALA A 89 16.96 -0.02 -2.96
CA ALA A 89 15.70 -0.68 -2.71
C ALA A 89 15.44 -1.78 -3.74
N ARG A 90 14.83 -2.88 -3.31
CA ARG A 90 14.44 -3.99 -4.17
C ARG A 90 13.13 -4.62 -3.69
N VAL A 91 12.44 -5.26 -4.61
CA VAL A 91 11.24 -6.04 -4.29
C VAL A 91 11.65 -7.36 -3.64
N ARG A 92 11.09 -7.64 -2.46
CA ARG A 92 11.05 -8.97 -1.88
C ARG A 92 9.65 -9.52 -2.11
N TRP A 93 9.58 -10.57 -2.94
CA TRP A 93 8.31 -11.20 -3.31
C TRP A 93 7.52 -11.62 -2.06
N PRO A 94 6.17 -11.49 -2.06
CA PRO A 94 5.33 -11.00 -3.16
C PRO A 94 5.06 -9.49 -3.16
N ASN A 95 5.31 -8.79 -2.06
CA ASN A 95 4.67 -7.50 -1.82
C ASN A 95 5.46 -6.55 -0.91
N ASP A 96 6.70 -6.90 -0.59
CA ASP A 96 7.55 -6.11 0.28
C ASP A 96 8.59 -5.35 -0.54
N VAL A 97 8.91 -4.13 -0.13
CA VAL A 97 10.14 -3.45 -0.58
C VAL A 97 11.11 -3.45 0.58
N VAL A 98 12.33 -3.90 0.30
CA VAL A 98 13.42 -3.93 1.25
C VAL A 98 14.54 -3.03 0.75
N ALA A 99 15.26 -2.40 1.67
CA ALA A 99 16.47 -1.65 1.36
C ALA A 99 17.63 -2.11 2.23
N GLY A 100 18.84 -2.02 1.68
CA GLY A 100 20.06 -2.42 2.35
C GLY A 100 21.15 -2.65 1.31
N ARG A 101 22.39 -2.37 1.71
CA ARG A 101 23.57 -2.58 0.87
C ARG A 101 23.94 -4.07 0.81
N PRO A 102 24.73 -4.52 -0.18
CA PRO A 102 25.16 -5.92 -0.27
C PRO A 102 25.81 -6.47 1.01
N GLU A 103 26.52 -5.60 1.73
CA GLU A 103 27.21 -5.89 2.98
C GLU A 103 26.29 -5.96 4.22
N ASP A 104 25.05 -5.48 4.13
CA ASP A 104 24.12 -5.39 5.26
C ASP A 104 22.87 -6.27 5.08
N PRO A 105 22.29 -6.79 6.16
CA PRO A 105 20.99 -7.44 6.10
C PRO A 105 19.91 -6.43 5.66
N SER A 106 19.20 -6.74 4.58
CA SER A 106 18.13 -5.87 4.07
C SER A 106 16.98 -5.76 5.05
N ARG A 107 16.51 -4.53 5.24
CA ARG A 107 15.36 -4.21 6.10
C ARG A 107 14.14 -3.90 5.25
N LYS A 108 12.98 -4.33 5.72
CA LYS A 108 11.70 -3.98 5.10
C LYS A 108 11.41 -2.50 5.33
N ILE A 109 11.16 -1.78 4.25
CA ILE A 109 10.85 -0.34 4.26
C ILE A 109 9.45 -0.03 3.73
N SER A 110 8.81 -0.98 3.03
CA SER A 110 7.43 -0.84 2.60
C SER A 110 6.74 -2.19 2.48
N GLY A 111 5.42 -2.16 2.65
CA GLY A 111 4.53 -3.29 2.41
C GLY A 111 3.33 -2.84 1.58
N ILE A 112 2.96 -3.67 0.60
CA ILE A 112 1.81 -3.45 -0.26
C ILE A 112 0.74 -4.50 0.04
N LEU A 113 -0.50 -4.05 0.22
CA LEU A 113 -1.65 -4.89 0.52
C LEU A 113 -2.72 -4.64 -0.54
N VAL A 114 -3.32 -5.70 -1.08
CA VAL A 114 -4.41 -5.58 -2.04
C VAL A 114 -5.60 -6.37 -1.53
N ASP A 115 -6.71 -5.67 -1.34
CA ASP A 115 -8.00 -6.27 -1.01
C ASP A 115 -8.93 -6.18 -2.22
N GLY A 116 -9.60 -7.28 -2.53
CA GLY A 116 -10.60 -7.34 -3.59
C GLY A 116 -12.03 -7.22 -3.07
N LEU A 117 -12.88 -6.52 -3.80
CA LEU A 117 -14.34 -6.53 -3.71
C LEU A 117 -14.90 -6.94 -5.07
N GLU A 118 -16.00 -7.71 -5.08
CA GLU A 118 -16.66 -8.17 -6.32
C GLU A 118 -15.73 -8.95 -7.27
N MET A 119 -14.89 -9.81 -6.70
CA MET A 119 -13.86 -10.58 -7.42
C MET A 119 -14.40 -11.58 -8.45
N ASN A 120 -15.71 -11.83 -8.46
CA ASN A 120 -16.38 -12.68 -9.45
C ASN A 120 -16.80 -11.92 -10.71
N THR A 121 -16.40 -10.66 -10.86
CA THR A 121 -16.74 -9.81 -12.02
C THR A 121 -15.49 -9.36 -12.77
N PRO A 122 -15.56 -9.10 -14.09
CA PRO A 122 -14.44 -8.52 -14.84
C PRO A 122 -14.04 -7.10 -14.38
N ARG A 123 -14.88 -6.44 -13.58
CA ARG A 123 -14.69 -5.07 -13.09
C ARG A 123 -14.64 -5.02 -11.57
N ALA A 124 -13.92 -5.98 -10.98
CA ALA A 124 -13.67 -6.01 -9.54
C ALA A 124 -13.08 -4.67 -9.06
N ARG A 125 -13.33 -4.38 -7.79
CA ARG A 125 -12.81 -3.20 -7.11
C ARG A 125 -11.64 -3.64 -6.24
N LEU A 126 -10.49 -3.02 -6.42
CA LEU A 126 -9.30 -3.25 -5.62
C LEU A 126 -9.08 -2.06 -4.68
N VAL A 127 -8.86 -2.36 -3.42
CA VAL A 127 -8.32 -1.41 -2.44
C VAL A 127 -6.84 -1.75 -2.24
N ILE A 128 -5.97 -0.84 -2.68
CA ILE A 128 -4.54 -1.05 -2.75
C ILE A 128 -3.88 -0.19 -1.67
N GLY A 129 -3.47 -0.82 -0.59
CA GLY A 129 -2.73 -0.23 0.52
C GLY A 129 -1.22 -0.22 0.26
N ILE A 130 -0.57 0.89 0.54
CA ILE A 130 0.88 1.09 0.48
C ILE A 130 1.29 1.74 1.80
N GLY A 131 2.08 1.03 2.60
CA GLY A 131 2.69 1.56 3.81
C GLY A 131 4.19 1.71 3.61
N VAL A 132 4.73 2.91 3.82
CA VAL A 132 6.17 3.20 3.68
C VAL A 132 6.70 3.77 4.99
N ASN A 133 7.79 3.20 5.47
CA ASN A 133 8.56 3.69 6.60
C ASN A 133 9.44 4.84 6.11
N VAL A 134 9.10 6.08 6.49
CA VAL A 134 9.81 7.29 6.03
C VAL A 134 10.73 7.84 7.12
N ALA A 135 10.19 8.07 8.32
CA ALA A 135 10.94 8.62 9.46
C ALA A 135 10.82 7.76 10.74
N SER A 136 10.51 6.47 10.58
CA SER A 136 10.28 5.50 11.65
C SER A 136 11.38 4.46 11.77
#